data_AF-A0A3Q0E8A3-F1
#
_entry.id   AF-A0A3Q0E8A3-F1
#
_cell.length_a   1.000
_cell.length_b   1.000
_cell.length_c   1.000
_cell.angle_alpha   90.00
_cell.angle_beta   90.00
_cell.angle_gamma   90.00
#
_symmetry.space_group_name_H-M   'P 1'
#
loop_
_entity.id
_entity.type
_entity.pdbx_description
1 polymer ?
#
loop_
_entity_poly.entity_id
_entity_poly.type
_entity_poly.pdbx_seq_one_letter_code
_entity_poly.pdbx_strand_id
1 'polypeptide(L)' 'MPGAMQISSLIFAALILLAQVFPAIGGIHRPILCKNMDGRCEAECLSFEVKIGGCRAELIPFCCKKRNKT' A
#
# COMPACT_ATOMS: atom_id res chain seq x y z
N MET A 1 -22.96 13.47 36.26
CA MET A 1 -22.96 13.31 34.78
C MET A 1 -21.57 12.85 34.31
N PRO A 2 -21.22 11.54 34.38
CA PRO A 2 -19.87 11.06 34.02
C PRO A 2 -19.83 10.11 32.80
N GLY A 3 -20.98 9.63 32.30
CA GLY A 3 -21.03 8.55 31.29
C GLY A 3 -20.81 8.98 29.84
N ALA A 4 -21.21 10.20 29.45
CA ALA A 4 -21.14 10.66 28.07
C ALA A 4 -19.70 10.91 27.58
N MET A 5 -18.80 11.30 28.48
CA MET A 5 -17.40 11.64 28.18
C MET A 5 -16.56 10.38 27.89
N GLN A 6 -16.95 9.23 28.44
CA GLN A 6 -16.25 7.96 28.24
C GLN A 6 -16.62 7.31 26.89
N ILE A 7 -17.89 7.41 26.49
CA ILE A 7 -18.39 6.80 25.24
C ILE A 7 -17.77 7.50 24.02
N SER A 8 -17.72 8.83 24.03
CA SER A 8 -17.11 9.60 22.93
C SER A 8 -15.60 9.32 22.80
N SER A 9 -14.89 9.16 23.92
CA SER A 9 -13.46 8.82 23.93
C SER A 9 -13.19 7.43 23.34
N LEU A 10 -14.05 6.45 23.62
CA LEU A 10 -13.90 5.08 23.10
C LEU A 10 -14.12 5.02 21.58
N ILE A 11 -15.12 5.75 21.07
CA ILE A 11 -15.38 5.85 19.63
C ILE A 11 -14.19 6.47 18.90
N PHE A 12 -13.62 7.55 19.45
CA PHE A 12 -12.44 8.19 18.87
C PHE A 12 -11.22 7.26 18.84
N ALA A 13 -10.96 6.53 19.93
CA ALA A 13 -9.87 5.57 19.98
C ALA A 13 -10.05 4.45 18.92
N ALA A 14 -11.27 3.94 18.76
CA ALA A 14 -11.58 2.94 17.74
C ALA A 14 -11.39 3.47 16.30
N LEU A 15 -11.81 4.71 16.03
CA LEU A 15 -11.61 5.36 14.72
C LEU A 15 -10.13 5.57 14.41
N ILE A 16 -9.34 5.99 15.41
CA ILE A 16 -7.89 6.15 15.27
C ILE A 16 -7.23 4.80 14.99
N LEU A 17 -7.65 3.72 15.67
CA LEU A 17 -7.16 2.35 15.41
C LEU A 17 -7.51 1.84 14.01
N LEU A 18 -8.71 2.12 13.51
CA LEU A 18 -9.09 1.78 12.14
C LEU A 18 -8.27 2.58 11.12
N ALA A 19 -8.03 3.87 11.37
CA ALA A 19 -7.24 4.74 10.49
C ALA A 19 -5.78 4.28 10.31
N GLN A 20 -5.22 3.47 11.21
CA GLN A 20 -3.88 2.87 11.09
C GLN A 20 -3.91 1.56 10.28
N VAL A 21 -5.04 0.85 10.29
CA VAL A 21 -5.22 -0.39 9.52
C VAL A 21 -5.39 -0.09 8.03
N PHE A 22 -6.07 1.00 7.67
CA PHE A 22 -6.22 1.42 6.25
C PHE A 22 -4.91 1.67 5.49
N PRO A 23 -3.90 2.39 6.01
CA PRO A 23 -2.60 2.53 5.35
C PRO A 23 -1.86 1.19 5.25
N ALA A 24 -2.04 0.27 6.21
CA ALA A 24 -1.49 -1.08 6.10
C ALA A 24 -2.13 -1.87 4.94
N ILE A 25 -3.44 -1.74 4.71
CA ILE A 25 -4.14 -2.34 3.56
C ILE A 25 -3.65 -1.71 2.24
N GLY A 26 -3.44 -0.39 2.23
CA GLY A 26 -2.87 0.31 1.08
C GLY A 26 -1.46 -0.16 0.71
N GLY A 27 -0.67 -0.58 1.70
CA GLY A 27 0.67 -1.16 1.54
C GLY A 27 0.67 -2.56 0.93
N ILE A 28 -0.36 -3.38 1.19
CA ILE A 28 -0.50 -4.74 0.65
C ILE A 28 -1.19 -4.74 -0.73
N HIS A 29 -2.10 -3.78 -0.97
CA HIS A 29 -2.86 -3.71 -2.21
C HIS A 29 -1.98 -3.41 -3.44
N ARG A 30 -0.96 -2.57 -3.30
CA ARG A 30 -0.07 -2.17 -4.41
C ARG A 30 0.84 -3.31 -4.91
N PRO A 31 1.48 -4.11 -4.05
CA PRO A 31 2.20 -5.32 -4.46
C PRO A 31 1.32 -6.32 -5.21
N ILE A 32 0.09 -6.56 -4.71
CA ILE A 32 -0.87 -7.47 -5.36
C ILE A 32 -1.25 -6.93 -6.74
N LEU A 33 -1.55 -5.63 -6.85
CA LEU A 33 -1.85 -4.99 -8.14
C LEU A 33 -0.67 -5.10 -9.11
N CYS A 34 0.56 -4.89 -8.63
CA CYS A 34 1.76 -5.03 -9.44
C CYS A 34 1.90 -6.44 -10.00
N LYS A 35 1.70 -7.46 -9.14
CA LYS A 35 1.74 -8.87 -9.52
C LYS A 35 0.64 -9.22 -10.54
N ASN A 36 -0.57 -8.67 -10.39
CA ASN A 36 -1.68 -8.88 -11.33
C ASN A 36 -1.44 -8.25 -12.71
N MET A 37 -0.52 -7.29 -12.83
CA MET A 37 -0.09 -6.72 -14.10
C MET A 37 1.13 -7.45 -14.69
N ASP A 38 1.51 -8.64 -14.18
CA ASP A 38 2.76 -9.34 -14.47
C ASP A 38 4.02 -8.51 -14.20
N GLY A 39 3.91 -7.58 -13.24
CA GLY A 39 5.02 -6.78 -12.75
C GLY A 39 5.66 -7.38 -11.50
N ARG A 40 6.83 -6.87 -11.15
CA ARG A 40 7.50 -7.14 -9.87
C ARG A 40 7.89 -5.83 -9.18
N CYS A 41 7.90 -5.85 -7.85
CA CYS A 41 8.31 -4.71 -7.05
C CYS A 41 9.83 -4.69 -6.91
N GLU A 42 10.47 -3.57 -7.25
CA GLU A 42 11.93 -3.44 -7.26
C GLU A 42 12.37 -2.07 -6.71
N ALA A 43 13.61 -2.02 -6.21
CA ALA A 43 14.27 -0.78 -5.81
C ALA A 43 14.44 0.18 -6.99
N GLU A 44 14.81 -0.36 -8.16
CA GLU A 44 14.94 0.33 -9.45
C GLU A 44 14.61 -0.65 -10.59
N CYS A 45 13.95 -0.19 -11.65
CA CYS A 45 13.67 -1.07 -12.80
C CYS A 45 14.93 -1.26 -13.66
N LEU A 46 15.12 -2.47 -14.19
CA LEU A 46 16.23 -2.74 -15.11
C LEU A 46 16.02 -2.01 -16.45
N SER A 47 17.11 -1.82 -17.20
CA SER A 47 17.10 -1.06 -18.48
C SER A 47 16.16 -1.64 -19.55
N PHE A 48 15.89 -2.95 -19.51
CA PHE A 48 14.96 -3.65 -20.41
C PHE A 48 13.52 -3.72 -19.88
N GLU A 49 13.24 -3.04 -18.77
CA GLU A 49 11.93 -3.02 -18.12
C GLU A 49 11.29 -1.65 -18.24
N VAL A 50 9.99 -1.61 -17.93
CA VAL A 50 9.21 -0.39 -17.85
C VAL A 50 8.62 -0.26 -16.45
N LYS A 51 8.74 0.94 -15.89
CA LYS A 51 8.05 1.32 -14.66
C LYS A 51 6.58 1.56 -15.00
N ILE A 52 5.70 0.72 -14.49
CA ILE A 52 4.25 0.79 -14.71
C ILE A 52 3.49 1.34 -13.50
N GLY A 53 4.15 1.49 -12.35
CA GLY A 53 3.53 2.01 -11.14
C GLY A 53 4.45 2.00 -9.93
N GLY A 54 3.88 1.99 -8.73
CA GLY A 54 4.62 1.90 -7.47
C GLY A 54 4.03 0.88 -6.49
N CYS A 55 4.90 0.27 -5.69
CA CYS A 55 4.55 -0.78 -4.73
C CYS A 55 4.44 -0.30 -3.27
N ARG A 56 4.72 0.98 -2.97
CA ARG A 56 4.63 1.57 -1.61
C ARG A 56 5.32 0.73 -0.50
N ALA A 57 6.35 -0.02 -0.88
CA ALA A 57 7.26 -0.67 0.05
C ALA A 57 8.54 0.16 0.13
N GLU A 58 9.01 0.42 1.35
CA GLU A 58 10.11 1.36 1.63
C GLU A 58 11.40 1.02 0.86
N LEU A 59 11.68 -0.27 0.66
CA LEU A 59 12.85 -0.77 -0.04
C LEU A 59 12.64 -1.07 -1.55
N ILE A 60 11.39 -1.23 -1.98
CA ILE A 60 11.05 -1.63 -3.36
C ILE A 60 9.88 -0.79 -3.90
N PRO A 61 10.10 0.52 -4.13
CA PRO A 61 9.01 1.44 -4.39
C PRO A 61 8.41 1.31 -5.78
N PHE A 62 9.08 0.68 -6.76
CA PHE A 62 8.65 0.67 -8.16
C PHE A 62 8.02 -0.66 -8.57
N CYS A 63 6.97 -0.60 -9.38
CA CYS A 63 6.44 -1.76 -10.08
C CYS A 63 7.03 -1.80 -11.50
N CYS A 64 7.81 -2.82 -11.79
CA CYS A 64 8.56 -3.01 -13.04
C CYS A 64 8.02 -4.19 -13.82
N LYS A 65 7.82 -4.02 -15.13
CA LYS A 65 7.40 -5.10 -16.05
C LYS A 65 8.40 -5.23 -17.19
N LYS A 66 8.72 -6.47 -17.59
CA LYS A 66 9.55 -6.71 -18.78
C LYS A 66 8.88 -6.10 -20.01
N ARG A 67 9.66 -5.43 -20.86
CA ARG A 67 9.17 -5.06 -22.19
C ARG A 67 8.89 -6.35 -22.94
N ASN A 68 7.65 -6.54 -23.40
CA ASN A 68 7.40 -7.54 -24.43
C ASN A 68 8.16 -7.07 -25.67
N LYS A 69 9.14 -7.87 -26.11
CA LYS A 69 9.71 -7.72 -27.44
C LYS A 69 8.58 -8.07 -28.41
N THR A 70 7.93 -7.06 -28.96
CA THR A 70 7.12 -7.19 -30.17
C THR A 70 8.01 -7.57 -31.34
#